data_AF-A0A351JNV3-F1
#
_entry.id   AF-A0A351JNV3-F1
#
_cell.length_a   1.000
_cell.length_b   1.000
_cell.length_c   1.000
_cell.angle_alpha   90.00
_cell.angle_beta   90.00
_cell.angle_gamma   90.00
#
_symmetry.space_group_name_H-M   'P 1'
#
loop_
_entity.id
_entity.type
_entity.pdbx_description
1 polymer ?
#
loop_
_entity_poly.entity_id
_entity_poly.type
_entity_poly.pdbx_seq_one_letter_code
_entity_poly.pdbx_strand_id
1 'polypeptide(L)'
;MRRFWMACVLIVLGGALAWGQYFYAFYYDRSGGQDLEINLLNTMPDPTEVVITAYDAYGKLLWSLKDTMEGYVGAFVQLVRYVPEGKAHWGVVTVESEERLVIGLEYLVDGDLASVDHISQTVPELAPEEHYWLGAYWTQVGDASTGLIVMNPWDEPVACFVTVYRQDGEIVYEGEFLLNPHEASFLDLEDELGHGPFLWGLVDVEMAGKAVVVAVEYYSRGLKVDNITQYYF
;
A
#
# COMPACT_ATOMS: atom_id res chain seq x y z
N MET A 1 2.16 24.70 45.54
CA MET A 1 1.11 24.84 44.50
C MET A 1 1.67 24.86 43.07
N ARG A 2 2.73 25.64 42.78
CA ARG A 2 3.30 25.77 41.42
C ARG A 2 3.91 24.48 40.81
N ARG A 3 4.35 23.53 41.64
CA ARG A 3 4.91 22.24 41.21
C ARG A 3 3.85 21.19 40.82
N PHE A 4 2.62 21.32 41.30
CA PHE A 4 1.53 20.37 40.98
C PHE A 4 0.95 20.62 39.59
N TRP A 5 0.89 21.88 39.15
CA TRP A 5 0.42 22.25 37.82
C TRP A 5 1.38 21.84 36.69
N MET A 6 2.67 21.74 36.98
CA MET A 6 3.69 21.36 36.00
C MET A 6 3.67 19.85 35.68
N ALA A 7 3.21 19.02 36.63
CA ALA A 7 3.03 17.59 36.41
C ALA A 7 1.80 17.28 35.54
N CYS A 8 0.70 18.03 35.70
CA CYS A 8 -0.50 17.82 34.88
C CYS A 8 -0.30 18.25 33.41
N VAL A 9 0.53 19.26 33.14
CA VAL A 9 0.85 19.68 31.76
C VAL A 9 1.73 18.64 31.04
N LEU A 10 2.62 17.95 31.76
CA LEU A 10 3.44 16.86 31.20
C LEU A 10 2.64 15.57 30.93
N ILE A 11 1.61 15.28 31.73
CA ILE A 11 0.72 14.13 31.51
C ILE A 11 -0.26 14.39 30.36
N VAL A 12 -0.72 15.65 30.17
CA VAL A 12 -1.58 16.02 29.04
C VAL A 12 -0.80 16.14 27.73
N LEU A 13 0.50 16.49 27.76
CA LEU A 13 1.37 16.49 26.57
C LEU A 13 1.97 15.10 26.25
N GLY A 14 1.99 14.17 27.20
CA GLY A 14 2.47 12.79 26.99
C GLY A 14 1.42 11.83 26.40
N GLY A 15 0.16 12.24 26.32
CA GLY A 15 -0.96 11.40 25.84
C GLY A 15 -1.28 11.53 24.36
N ALA A 16 -0.42 12.19 23.56
CA ALA A 16 -0.69 12.51 22.17
C ALA A 16 0.15 11.74 21.14
N LEU A 17 1.00 10.78 21.54
CA LEU A 17 1.95 10.13 20.64
C LEU A 17 2.11 8.65 20.95
N ALA A 18 1.15 7.83 20.49
CA ALA A 18 1.33 6.42 20.14
C ALA A 18 0.00 5.95 19.55
N TRP A 19 -0.30 6.33 18.31
CA TRP A 19 -1.40 5.72 17.56
C TRP A 19 -0.78 4.66 16.65
N GLY A 20 -1.33 3.44 16.71
CA GLY A 20 -0.94 2.26 15.93
C GLY A 20 0.49 1.77 16.11
N GLN A 21 0.73 0.71 16.88
CA GLN A 21 2.05 0.05 16.91
C GLN A 21 2.37 -0.61 15.57
N TYR A 22 1.34 -1.03 14.82
CA TYR A 22 1.47 -1.71 13.55
C TYR A 22 0.80 -0.89 12.46
N PHE A 23 1.59 -0.54 11.45
CA PHE A 23 1.16 0.26 10.31
C PHE A 23 1.26 -0.58 9.03
N TYR A 24 0.14 -0.73 8.33
CA TYR A 24 0.04 -1.47 7.08
C TYR A 24 -0.43 -0.51 5.98
N ALA A 25 -0.02 -0.77 4.74
CA ALA A 25 -0.57 -0.08 3.60
C ALA A 25 -0.56 -0.98 2.37
N PHE A 26 -1.52 -0.76 1.48
CA PHE A 26 -1.74 -1.57 0.29
C PHE A 26 -2.55 -0.81 -0.76
N TYR A 27 -2.49 -1.31 -1.99
CA TYR A 27 -3.17 -0.75 -3.14
C TYR A 27 -4.66 -1.07 -3.17
N TYR A 28 -5.45 -0.13 -3.68
CA TYR A 28 -6.84 -0.36 -4.08
C TYR A 28 -7.17 0.39 -5.37
N ASP A 29 -8.20 -0.07 -6.08
CA ASP A 29 -8.82 0.65 -7.19
C ASP A 29 -10.35 0.65 -7.07
N ARG A 30 -10.97 1.81 -7.29
CA ARG A 30 -12.42 2.03 -7.44
C ARG A 30 -12.74 2.66 -8.79
N SER A 31 -11.92 2.45 -9.80
CA SER A 31 -12.10 2.88 -11.18
C SER A 31 -12.51 1.70 -12.06
N GLY A 32 -13.26 1.95 -13.14
CA GLY A 32 -13.53 0.93 -14.15
C GLY A 32 -14.23 -0.34 -13.64
N GLY A 33 -15.11 -0.22 -12.64
CA GLY A 33 -15.80 -1.36 -12.03
C GLY A 33 -14.97 -2.17 -11.01
N GLN A 34 -13.71 -1.82 -10.75
CA GLN A 34 -12.87 -2.45 -9.73
C GLN A 34 -13.34 -2.14 -8.31
N ASP A 35 -13.20 -3.07 -7.36
CA ASP A 35 -13.48 -2.89 -5.94
C ASP A 35 -12.51 -3.69 -5.07
N LEU A 36 -12.45 -3.38 -3.78
CA LEU A 36 -11.63 -4.09 -2.81
C LEU A 36 -12.46 -4.44 -1.57
N GLU A 37 -12.45 -5.72 -1.20
CA GLU A 37 -12.84 -6.17 0.12
C GLU A 37 -11.61 -6.42 1.00
N ILE A 38 -11.57 -5.73 2.14
CA ILE A 38 -10.49 -5.76 3.12
C ILE A 38 -10.95 -6.66 4.26
N ASN A 39 -10.32 -7.82 4.40
CA ASN A 39 -10.59 -8.81 5.43
C ASN A 39 -9.52 -8.72 6.51
N LEU A 40 -9.87 -8.18 7.67
CA LEU A 40 -8.97 -8.03 8.82
C LEU A 40 -9.09 -9.23 9.75
N LEU A 41 -7.97 -9.77 10.20
CA LEU A 41 -7.92 -10.82 11.22
C LEU A 41 -7.05 -10.35 12.38
N ASN A 42 -7.66 -10.18 13.57
CA ASN A 42 -6.89 -10.00 14.79
C ASN A 42 -6.25 -11.34 15.17
N THR A 43 -4.92 -11.41 15.15
CA THR A 43 -4.17 -12.65 15.46
C THR A 43 -3.83 -12.79 16.94
N MET A 44 -4.25 -11.84 17.77
CA MET A 44 -3.90 -11.70 19.17
C MET A 44 -5.12 -11.95 20.08
N PRO A 45 -4.91 -12.36 21.34
CA PRO A 45 -6.00 -12.67 22.27
C PRO A 45 -6.75 -11.44 22.78
N ASP A 46 -6.11 -10.27 22.74
CA ASP A 46 -6.65 -9.03 23.28
C ASP A 46 -7.38 -8.23 22.17
N PRO A 47 -8.43 -7.47 22.53
CA PRO A 47 -9.04 -6.53 21.60
C PRO A 47 -8.03 -5.48 21.13
N THR A 48 -8.16 -5.03 19.88
CA THR A 48 -7.28 -4.01 19.28
C THR A 48 -8.12 -2.91 18.65
N GLU A 49 -7.75 -1.65 18.88
CA GLU A 49 -8.24 -0.57 18.05
C GLU A 49 -7.63 -0.67 16.65
N VAL A 50 -8.45 -0.39 15.62
CA VAL A 50 -8.01 -0.33 14.22
C VAL A 50 -8.52 0.94 13.56
N VAL A 51 -7.68 1.55 12.72
CA VAL A 51 -8.06 2.68 11.87
C VAL A 51 -7.72 2.33 10.43
N ILE A 52 -8.73 2.34 9.55
CA ILE A 52 -8.58 2.12 8.11
C ILE A 52 -8.82 3.46 7.41
N THR A 53 -7.92 3.87 6.53
CA THR A 53 -8.04 5.14 5.81
C THR A 53 -7.72 4.95 4.34
N ALA A 54 -8.57 5.47 3.44
CA ALA A 54 -8.41 5.38 2.00
C ALA A 54 -8.17 6.77 1.38
N TYR A 55 -7.15 6.85 0.52
CA TYR A 55 -6.74 8.07 -0.18
C TYR A 55 -6.78 7.87 -1.68
N ASP A 56 -7.22 8.91 -2.41
CA ASP A 56 -7.19 8.90 -3.87
C ASP A 56 -5.76 8.97 -4.42
N ALA A 57 -5.61 8.90 -5.74
CA ALA A 57 -4.31 8.81 -6.39
C ALA A 57 -3.40 10.01 -6.09
N TYR A 58 -4.00 11.14 -5.70
CA TYR A 58 -3.32 12.40 -5.41
C TYR A 58 -3.17 12.66 -3.91
N GLY A 59 -3.40 11.65 -3.06
CA GLY A 59 -3.25 11.73 -1.61
C GLY A 59 -4.41 12.42 -0.90
N LYS A 60 -5.55 12.63 -1.57
CA LYS A 60 -6.73 13.20 -0.91
C LYS A 60 -7.47 12.12 -0.14
N LEU A 61 -7.71 12.38 1.14
CA LEU A 61 -8.56 11.54 1.98
C LEU A 61 -9.97 11.38 1.37
N LEU A 62 -10.36 10.14 1.12
CA LEU A 62 -11.72 9.80 0.67
C LEU A 62 -12.59 9.32 1.82
N TRP A 63 -12.02 8.50 2.70
CA TRP A 63 -12.77 7.84 3.77
C TRP A 63 -11.84 7.35 4.88
N SER A 64 -12.36 7.32 6.12
CA SER A 64 -11.68 6.73 7.27
C SER A 64 -12.70 6.06 8.21
N LEU A 65 -12.32 4.92 8.78
CA LEU A 65 -13.08 4.17 9.78
C LEU A 65 -12.18 3.86 10.96
N LYS A 66 -12.68 4.16 12.16
CA LYS A 66 -12.11 3.69 13.42
C LYS A 66 -13.05 2.67 14.03
N ASP A 67 -12.53 1.52 14.42
CA ASP A 67 -13.29 0.44 15.06
C ASP A 67 -12.44 -0.31 16.09
N THR A 68 -13.04 -1.23 16.83
CA THR A 68 -12.37 -2.14 17.75
C THR A 68 -12.64 -3.58 17.33
N MET A 69 -11.57 -4.35 17.14
CA MET A 69 -11.66 -5.77 16.83
C MET A 69 -11.39 -6.62 18.06
N GLU A 70 -12.32 -7.51 18.40
CA GLU A 70 -12.12 -8.51 19.45
C GLU A 70 -10.97 -9.47 19.13
N GLY A 71 -10.37 -10.06 20.17
CA GLY A 71 -9.28 -11.02 20.04
C GLY A 71 -9.66 -12.26 19.25
N TYR A 72 -8.79 -12.71 18.34
CA TYR A 72 -9.03 -13.84 17.43
C TYR A 72 -10.30 -13.75 16.57
N VAL A 73 -10.85 -12.54 16.37
CA VAL A 73 -12.03 -12.31 15.54
C VAL A 73 -11.64 -11.63 14.23
N GLY A 74 -12.33 -12.00 13.16
CA GLY A 74 -12.23 -11.36 11.85
C GLY A 74 -13.33 -10.32 11.63
N ALA A 75 -13.01 -9.30 10.86
CA ALA A 75 -13.95 -8.29 10.37
C ALA A 75 -13.65 -8.01 8.89
N PHE A 76 -14.61 -7.45 8.15
CA PHE A 76 -14.39 -7.08 6.77
C PHE A 76 -15.03 -5.75 6.42
N VAL A 77 -14.44 -5.08 5.43
CA VAL A 77 -14.92 -3.82 4.86
C VAL A 77 -14.84 -3.92 3.35
N GLN A 78 -15.95 -3.62 2.67
CA GLN A 78 -15.97 -3.51 1.22
C GLN A 78 -15.97 -2.03 0.80
N LEU A 79 -14.97 -1.59 0.05
CA LEU A 79 -14.73 -0.16 -0.21
C LEU A 79 -15.86 0.51 -1.00
N VAL A 80 -16.53 -0.18 -1.93
CA VAL A 80 -17.69 0.38 -2.68
C VAL A 80 -18.78 1.00 -1.79
N ARG A 81 -18.90 0.55 -0.53
CA ARG A 81 -19.90 1.08 0.42
C ARG A 81 -19.56 2.49 0.92
N TYR A 82 -18.31 2.91 0.77
CA TYR A 82 -17.76 4.12 1.39
C TYR A 82 -17.03 5.02 0.38
N VAL A 83 -16.34 4.42 -0.59
CA VAL A 83 -15.59 5.10 -1.64
C VAL A 83 -16.34 4.95 -2.97
N PRO A 84 -16.89 6.05 -3.53
CA PRO A 84 -17.61 5.99 -4.79
C PRO A 84 -16.65 5.64 -5.94
N GLU A 85 -17.20 5.19 -7.05
CA GLU A 85 -16.40 4.97 -8.26
C GLU A 85 -15.81 6.30 -8.78
N GLY A 86 -14.58 6.28 -9.29
CA GLY A 86 -13.97 7.47 -9.87
C GLY A 86 -12.62 7.20 -10.53
N LYS A 87 -12.29 7.96 -11.58
CA LYS A 87 -11.05 7.79 -12.36
C LYS A 87 -9.75 8.00 -11.56
N ALA A 88 -9.84 8.72 -10.45
CA ALA A 88 -8.71 8.95 -9.54
C ALA A 88 -8.90 8.23 -8.20
N HIS A 89 -9.99 7.48 -8.02
CA HIS A 89 -10.29 6.81 -6.74
C HIS A 89 -9.57 5.46 -6.69
N TRP A 90 -8.27 5.50 -6.80
CA TRP A 90 -7.34 4.40 -6.61
C TRP A 90 -6.13 4.96 -5.88
N GLY A 91 -5.29 4.11 -5.30
CA GLY A 91 -4.13 4.57 -4.57
C GLY A 91 -3.91 3.74 -3.33
N VAL A 92 -3.68 4.40 -2.20
CA VAL A 92 -3.28 3.74 -0.96
C VAL A 92 -4.41 3.67 0.06
N VAL A 93 -4.60 2.48 0.62
CA VAL A 93 -5.27 2.31 1.91
C VAL A 93 -4.20 2.12 2.97
N THR A 94 -4.34 2.81 4.09
CA THR A 94 -3.55 2.58 5.29
C THR A 94 -4.39 1.92 6.38
N VAL A 95 -3.76 1.06 7.18
CA VAL A 95 -4.36 0.43 8.36
C VAL A 95 -3.41 0.60 9.53
N GLU A 96 -3.85 1.28 10.57
CA GLU A 96 -3.15 1.39 11.86
C GLU A 96 -3.83 0.47 12.88
N SER A 97 -3.04 -0.25 13.67
CA SER A 97 -3.54 -1.19 14.68
C SER A 97 -2.64 -1.22 15.92
N GLU A 98 -3.23 -1.43 17.09
CA GLU A 98 -2.48 -1.65 18.34
C GLU A 98 -1.82 -3.03 18.37
N GLU A 99 -2.45 -4.04 17.74
CA GLU A 99 -1.96 -5.41 17.63
C GLU A 99 -1.69 -5.85 16.19
N ARG A 100 -0.93 -6.95 16.03
CA ARG A 100 -0.64 -7.52 14.71
C ARG A 100 -1.90 -8.07 14.05
N LEU A 101 -2.13 -7.62 12.82
CA LEU A 101 -3.17 -8.11 11.94
C LEU A 101 -2.59 -8.97 10.82
N VAL A 102 -3.42 -9.90 10.34
CA VAL A 102 -3.30 -10.45 8.99
C VAL A 102 -4.46 -9.88 8.19
N ILE A 103 -4.15 -9.32 7.02
CA ILE A 103 -5.14 -8.65 6.17
C ILE A 103 -5.23 -9.42 4.86
N GLY A 104 -6.40 -9.98 4.56
CA GLY A 104 -6.72 -10.51 3.24
C GLY A 104 -7.30 -9.40 2.36
N LEU A 105 -6.86 -9.32 1.12
CA LEU A 105 -7.31 -8.36 0.13
C LEU A 105 -7.97 -9.12 -1.00
N GLU A 106 -9.27 -8.92 -1.18
CA GLU A 106 -10.03 -9.52 -2.29
C GLU A 106 -10.36 -8.44 -3.32
N TYR A 107 -9.63 -8.46 -4.43
CA TYR A 107 -9.83 -7.55 -5.55
C TYR A 107 -10.94 -8.07 -6.45
N LEU A 108 -11.94 -7.23 -6.65
CA LEU A 108 -13.16 -7.55 -7.38
C LEU A 108 -13.22 -6.73 -8.66
N VAL A 109 -13.78 -7.30 -9.73
CA VAL A 109 -14.10 -6.57 -10.97
C VAL A 109 -15.57 -6.85 -11.28
N ASP A 110 -16.38 -5.79 -11.37
CA ASP A 110 -17.83 -5.89 -11.57
C ASP A 110 -18.55 -6.77 -10.53
N GLY A 111 -17.96 -6.88 -9.32
CA GLY A 111 -18.48 -7.68 -8.20
C GLY A 111 -18.03 -9.15 -8.19
N ASP A 112 -17.30 -9.60 -9.21
CA ASP A 112 -16.69 -10.94 -9.25
C ASP A 112 -15.26 -10.91 -8.72
N LEU A 113 -14.87 -11.93 -7.96
CA LEU A 113 -13.52 -12.05 -7.42
C LEU A 113 -12.51 -12.24 -8.56
N ALA A 114 -11.59 -11.28 -8.71
CA ALA A 114 -10.55 -11.31 -9.72
C ALA A 114 -9.23 -11.85 -9.16
N SER A 115 -8.80 -11.35 -7.99
CA SER A 115 -7.58 -11.82 -7.34
C SER A 115 -7.63 -11.67 -5.82
N VAL A 116 -6.75 -12.42 -5.14
CA VAL A 116 -6.59 -12.38 -3.70
C VAL A 116 -5.13 -12.16 -3.39
N ASP A 117 -4.86 -11.22 -2.49
CA ASP A 117 -3.55 -10.98 -1.90
C ASP A 117 -3.65 -10.97 -0.37
N HIS A 118 -2.51 -10.99 0.32
CA HIS A 118 -2.47 -10.92 1.78
C HIS A 118 -1.32 -10.06 2.28
N ILE A 119 -1.62 -9.22 3.27
CA ILE A 119 -0.67 -8.36 3.96
C ILE A 119 -0.51 -8.88 5.38
N SER A 120 0.71 -9.22 5.75
CA SER A 120 1.07 -9.62 7.13
C SER A 120 2.29 -8.89 7.67
N GLN A 121 2.95 -8.09 6.82
CA GLN A 121 4.08 -7.27 7.18
C GLN A 121 3.66 -5.81 7.26
N THR A 122 4.13 -5.13 8.29
CA THR A 122 3.96 -3.69 8.45
C THR A 122 4.89 -2.96 7.48
N VAL A 123 4.48 -1.77 7.06
CA VAL A 123 5.39 -0.82 6.43
C VAL A 123 6.44 -0.43 7.48
N PRO A 124 7.74 -0.61 7.21
CA PRO A 124 8.77 -0.32 8.20
C PRO A 124 8.97 1.19 8.34
N GLU A 125 9.21 1.63 9.56
CA GLU A 125 9.88 2.92 9.80
C GLU A 125 11.37 2.73 9.52
N LEU A 126 11.93 3.56 8.64
CA LEU A 126 13.34 3.53 8.29
C LEU A 126 14.10 4.63 9.03
N ALA A 127 15.35 4.39 9.40
CA ALA A 127 16.22 5.48 9.83
C ALA A 127 16.50 6.43 8.63
N PRO A 128 16.76 7.74 8.83
CA PRO A 128 16.85 8.71 7.74
C PRO A 128 17.81 8.37 6.58
N GLU A 129 18.88 7.62 6.85
CA GLU A 129 19.90 7.20 5.86
C GLU A 129 19.85 5.69 5.61
N GLU A 130 18.86 5.00 6.14
CA GLU A 130 18.63 3.58 5.88
C GLU A 130 18.02 3.44 4.50
N HIS A 131 18.76 2.77 3.62
CA HIS A 131 18.27 2.39 2.31
C HIS A 131 17.44 1.12 2.40
N TYR A 132 16.46 1.00 1.51
CA TYR A 132 15.52 -0.11 1.49
C TYR A 132 15.09 -0.39 0.05
N TRP A 133 15.01 -1.67 -0.33
CA TRP A 133 14.67 -2.08 -1.69
C TRP A 133 13.47 -3.01 -1.74
N LEU A 134 12.54 -2.68 -2.63
CA LEU A 134 11.42 -3.54 -3.00
C LEU A 134 11.61 -4.02 -4.43
N GLY A 135 11.36 -5.32 -4.64
CA GLY A 135 11.58 -5.99 -5.92
C GLY A 135 10.31 -6.65 -6.41
N ALA A 136 9.91 -6.35 -7.64
CA ALA A 136 8.72 -6.93 -8.24
C ALA A 136 9.05 -7.61 -9.57
N TYR A 137 8.39 -8.74 -9.84
CA TYR A 137 8.41 -9.32 -11.17
C TYR A 137 7.51 -8.49 -12.09
N TRP A 138 7.87 -8.36 -13.37
CA TRP A 138 6.98 -7.81 -14.38
C TRP A 138 7.03 -8.64 -15.65
N THR A 139 5.95 -8.62 -16.44
CA THR A 139 5.89 -9.36 -17.70
C THR A 139 4.99 -8.70 -18.74
N GLN A 140 5.50 -8.64 -19.95
CA GLN A 140 4.84 -8.17 -21.17
C GLN A 140 4.88 -9.29 -22.25
N VAL A 141 4.91 -10.56 -21.80
CA VAL A 141 4.99 -11.72 -22.69
C VAL A 141 3.62 -12.09 -23.24
N GLY A 142 3.51 -12.16 -24.57
CA GLY A 142 2.26 -12.46 -25.25
C GLY A 142 1.31 -11.28 -25.15
N ASP A 143 0.10 -11.52 -24.62
CA ASP A 143 -0.93 -10.50 -24.40
C ASP A 143 -0.97 -10.06 -22.92
N ALA A 144 0.05 -10.39 -22.12
CA ALA A 144 0.15 -9.93 -20.74
C ALA A 144 0.56 -8.46 -20.73
N SER A 145 -0.09 -7.66 -19.87
CA SER A 145 0.28 -6.27 -19.59
C SER A 145 0.52 -6.08 -18.09
N THR A 146 1.45 -5.20 -17.73
CA THR A 146 1.83 -4.93 -16.34
C THR A 146 1.71 -3.43 -16.02
N GLY A 147 0.93 -3.11 -15.00
CA GLY A 147 0.93 -1.79 -14.36
C GLY A 147 1.74 -1.82 -13.07
N LEU A 148 2.65 -0.85 -12.89
CA LEU A 148 3.40 -0.66 -11.65
C LEU A 148 2.82 0.51 -10.87
N ILE A 149 2.53 0.30 -9.59
CA ILE A 149 2.03 1.33 -8.70
C ILE A 149 3.03 1.54 -7.57
N VAL A 150 3.43 2.79 -7.37
CA VAL A 150 4.28 3.20 -6.24
C VAL A 150 3.49 4.19 -5.39
N MET A 151 3.40 3.92 -4.09
CA MET A 151 2.53 4.64 -3.17
C MET A 151 3.33 5.15 -1.98
N ASN A 152 3.11 6.40 -1.63
CA ASN A 152 3.56 6.96 -0.37
C ASN A 152 2.51 6.70 0.71
N PRO A 153 2.74 5.85 1.73
CA PRO A 153 1.75 5.64 2.77
C PRO A 153 1.78 6.73 3.85
N TRP A 154 2.77 7.63 3.83
CA TRP A 154 3.04 8.58 4.92
C TRP A 154 2.38 9.94 4.72
N ASP A 155 2.35 10.71 5.81
CA ASP A 155 1.88 12.10 5.87
C ASP A 155 2.96 13.14 5.46
N GLU A 156 4.14 12.66 5.07
CA GLU A 156 5.27 13.46 4.58
C GLU A 156 5.62 13.04 3.15
N PRO A 157 6.19 13.94 2.32
CA PRO A 157 6.66 13.57 0.99
C PRO A 157 7.75 12.49 1.05
N VAL A 158 7.74 11.58 0.08
CA VAL A 158 8.75 10.51 -0.07
C VAL A 158 9.28 10.48 -1.49
N ALA A 159 10.59 10.26 -1.60
CA ALA A 159 11.25 10.03 -2.87
C ALA A 159 11.68 8.57 -3.00
N CYS A 160 11.54 8.01 -4.19
CA CYS A 160 12.08 6.70 -4.54
C CYS A 160 12.60 6.69 -5.97
N PHE A 161 13.53 5.80 -6.26
CA PHE A 161 14.07 5.57 -7.58
C PHE A 161 13.59 4.22 -8.10
N VAL A 162 13.02 4.21 -9.30
CA VAL A 162 12.52 2.99 -9.95
C VAL A 162 13.43 2.67 -11.13
N THR A 163 13.94 1.44 -11.15
CA THR A 163 14.67 0.88 -12.28
C THR A 163 13.98 -0.38 -12.75
N VAL A 164 13.69 -0.47 -14.05
CA VAL A 164 13.11 -1.67 -14.66
C VAL A 164 14.19 -2.35 -15.46
N TYR A 165 14.54 -3.57 -15.04
CA TYR A 165 15.45 -4.46 -15.73
C TYR A 165 14.66 -5.50 -16.53
N ARG A 166 15.13 -5.76 -17.74
CA ARG A 166 14.74 -6.91 -18.54
C ARG A 166 15.48 -8.18 -18.07
N GLN A 167 15.03 -9.36 -18.48
CA GLN A 167 15.58 -10.65 -18.05
C GLN A 167 17.08 -10.86 -18.31
N ASP A 168 17.66 -10.12 -19.24
CA ASP A 168 19.09 -10.15 -19.56
C ASP A 168 19.90 -9.08 -18.82
N GLY A 169 19.26 -8.34 -17.92
CA GLY A 169 19.86 -7.27 -17.11
C GLY A 169 19.93 -5.93 -17.81
N GLU A 170 19.39 -5.80 -19.03
CA GLU A 170 19.28 -4.48 -19.69
C GLU A 170 18.28 -3.61 -18.93
N ILE A 171 18.69 -2.37 -18.63
CA ILE A 171 17.80 -1.36 -18.08
C ILE A 171 16.91 -0.84 -19.21
N VAL A 172 15.61 -0.98 -19.04
CA VAL A 172 14.61 -0.55 -20.03
C VAL A 172 13.82 0.68 -19.58
N TYR A 173 13.85 1.01 -18.29
CA TYR A 173 13.29 2.24 -17.73
C TYR A 173 14.03 2.64 -16.45
N GLU A 174 14.21 3.95 -16.25
CA GLU A 174 14.69 4.56 -15.01
C GLU A 174 13.93 5.85 -14.73
N GLY A 175 13.53 6.05 -13.48
CA GLY A 175 12.79 7.25 -13.08
C GLY A 175 12.89 7.54 -11.58
N GLU A 176 12.99 8.82 -11.24
CA GLU A 176 12.84 9.30 -9.87
C GLU A 176 11.39 9.76 -9.65
N PHE A 177 10.76 9.28 -8.59
CA PHE A 177 9.41 9.66 -8.20
C PHE A 177 9.47 10.43 -6.88
N LEU A 178 8.89 11.62 -6.87
CA LEU A 178 8.63 12.39 -5.65
C LEU A 178 7.12 12.40 -5.41
N LEU A 179 6.69 11.66 -4.40
CA LEU A 179 5.29 11.49 -4.04
C LEU A 179 4.95 12.40 -2.86
N ASN A 180 3.91 13.21 -3.00
CA ASN A 180 3.34 13.97 -1.88
C ASN A 180 2.71 13.02 -0.85
N PRO A 181 2.33 13.52 0.35
CA PRO A 181 1.67 12.72 1.36
C PRO A 181 0.50 11.92 0.79
N HIS A 182 0.50 10.60 1.04
CA HIS A 182 -0.52 9.66 0.57
C HIS A 182 -0.71 9.55 -0.96
N GLU A 183 0.16 10.17 -1.76
CA GLU A 183 0.09 10.14 -3.22
C GLU A 183 0.55 8.79 -3.79
N ALA A 184 -0.04 8.40 -4.91
CA ALA A 184 0.33 7.22 -5.68
C ALA A 184 0.67 7.61 -7.12
N SER A 185 1.63 6.90 -7.71
CA SER A 185 1.95 7.01 -9.13
C SER A 185 1.74 5.66 -9.81
N PHE A 186 1.24 5.71 -11.04
CA PHE A 186 1.02 4.56 -11.90
C PHE A 186 1.93 4.67 -13.11
N LEU A 187 2.70 3.62 -13.36
CA LEU A 187 3.53 3.46 -14.54
C LEU A 187 2.99 2.30 -15.37
N ASP A 188 2.46 2.63 -16.55
CA ASP A 188 2.04 1.63 -17.53
C ASP A 188 3.27 1.09 -18.27
N LEU A 189 3.69 -0.14 -17.97
CA LEU A 189 4.86 -0.71 -18.62
C LEU A 189 4.57 -1.11 -20.08
N GLU A 190 3.31 -1.24 -20.50
CA GLU A 190 2.97 -1.53 -21.89
C GLU A 190 3.20 -0.29 -22.76
N ASP A 191 2.77 0.88 -22.29
CA ASP A 191 3.01 2.14 -23.00
C ASP A 191 4.50 2.43 -23.14
N GLU A 192 5.32 2.07 -22.14
CA GLU A 192 6.76 2.31 -22.15
C GLU A 192 7.54 1.26 -22.97
N LEU A 193 7.17 -0.02 -22.89
CA LEU A 193 7.99 -1.13 -23.38
C LEU A 193 7.34 -1.94 -24.52
N GLY A 194 6.02 -1.86 -24.68
CA GLY A 194 5.22 -2.70 -25.57
C GLY A 194 5.17 -4.17 -25.12
N HIS A 195 4.97 -5.08 -26.08
CA HIS A 195 4.95 -6.54 -25.84
C HIS A 195 6.08 -7.28 -26.59
N GLY A 196 6.48 -8.43 -26.05
CA GLY A 196 7.46 -9.28 -26.72
C GLY A 196 7.64 -10.67 -26.09
N PRO A 197 8.15 -11.66 -26.84
CA PRO A 197 8.28 -13.04 -26.36
C PRO A 197 9.27 -13.21 -25.20
N PHE A 198 10.16 -12.23 -25.00
CA PHE A 198 11.17 -12.19 -23.94
C PHE A 198 11.20 -10.79 -23.32
N LEU A 199 10.02 -10.28 -22.95
CA LEU A 199 9.86 -8.98 -22.33
C LEU A 199 9.30 -9.18 -20.93
N TRP A 200 10.19 -9.49 -19.98
CA TRP A 200 9.90 -9.68 -18.56
C TRP A 200 11.16 -9.39 -17.75
N GLY A 201 11.04 -9.22 -16.44
CA GLY A 201 12.22 -9.02 -15.61
C GLY A 201 11.90 -8.54 -14.20
N LEU A 202 12.74 -7.62 -13.70
CA LEU A 202 12.69 -7.07 -12.35
C LEU A 202 12.35 -5.59 -12.40
N VAL A 203 11.37 -5.18 -11.62
CA VAL A 203 11.23 -3.80 -11.16
C VAL A 203 11.97 -3.71 -9.84
N ASP A 204 12.92 -2.79 -9.75
CA ASP A 204 13.67 -2.48 -8.55
C ASP A 204 13.28 -1.08 -8.08
N VAL A 205 12.85 -0.97 -6.82
CA VAL A 205 12.42 0.31 -6.22
C VAL A 205 13.30 0.58 -5.02
N GLU A 206 14.20 1.55 -5.16
CA GLU A 206 15.10 2.03 -4.11
C GLU A 206 14.48 3.23 -3.39
N MET A 207 14.57 3.24 -2.07
CA MET A 207 14.16 4.36 -1.23
C MET A 207 15.12 4.53 -0.04
N ALA A 208 15.08 5.72 0.58
CA ALA A 208 15.83 5.99 1.80
C ALA A 208 14.99 6.83 2.78
N GLY A 209 15.14 6.56 4.08
CA GLY A 209 14.53 7.35 5.15
C GLY A 209 13.04 7.13 5.39
N LYS A 210 12.26 6.79 4.36
CA LYS A 210 10.84 6.38 4.46
C LYS A 210 10.50 5.35 3.38
N ALA A 211 9.81 4.28 3.77
CA ALA A 211 9.45 3.21 2.86
C ALA A 211 8.23 3.57 2.00
N VAL A 212 8.29 3.37 0.69
CA VAL A 212 7.10 3.35 -0.17
C VAL A 212 6.45 1.97 -0.14
N VAL A 213 5.20 1.88 -0.60
CA VAL A 213 4.54 0.60 -0.90
C VAL A 213 4.45 0.44 -2.40
N VAL A 214 4.71 -0.77 -2.89
CA VAL A 214 4.64 -1.10 -4.31
C VAL A 214 3.53 -2.12 -4.53
N ALA A 215 2.74 -1.94 -5.59
CA ALA A 215 1.83 -2.96 -6.09
C ALA A 215 2.05 -3.15 -7.59
N VAL A 216 1.75 -4.36 -8.07
CA VAL A 216 1.82 -4.70 -9.48
C VAL A 216 0.49 -5.28 -9.92
N GLU A 217 -0.07 -4.71 -10.97
CA GLU A 217 -1.24 -5.24 -11.65
C GLU A 217 -0.81 -6.01 -12.90
N TYR A 218 -1.28 -7.23 -13.03
CA TYR A 218 -1.10 -8.06 -14.21
C TYR A 218 -2.43 -8.26 -14.92
N TYR A 219 -2.46 -7.96 -16.20
CA TYR A 219 -3.63 -8.01 -17.07
C TYR A 219 -3.58 -9.21 -18.03
N SER A 220 -3.23 -10.40 -17.51
CA SER A 220 -3.11 -11.61 -18.34
C SER A 220 -4.32 -12.53 -18.14
N ARG A 221 -5.32 -12.46 -19.05
CA ARG A 221 -6.60 -13.20 -18.98
C ARG A 221 -7.48 -12.88 -17.76
N GLY A 222 -7.22 -11.75 -17.11
CA GLY A 222 -7.89 -11.28 -15.89
C GLY A 222 -6.95 -10.37 -15.12
N LEU A 223 -7.50 -9.63 -14.16
CA LEU A 223 -6.72 -8.80 -13.24
C LEU A 223 -6.11 -9.67 -12.14
N LYS A 224 -4.82 -9.51 -11.90
CA LYS A 224 -4.13 -9.98 -10.70
C LYS A 224 -3.38 -8.82 -10.07
N VAL A 225 -3.58 -8.60 -8.78
CA VAL A 225 -2.85 -7.58 -8.02
C VAL A 225 -1.95 -8.26 -7.01
N ASP A 226 -0.68 -7.89 -6.99
CA ASP A 226 0.29 -8.31 -5.96
C ASP A 226 0.85 -7.07 -5.26
N ASN A 227 0.65 -6.94 -3.94
CA ASN A 227 1.32 -5.94 -3.12
C ASN A 227 2.68 -6.47 -2.67
N ILE A 228 3.73 -5.71 -2.96
CA ILE A 228 5.11 -6.08 -2.65
C ILE A 228 5.44 -5.56 -1.25
N THR A 229 5.32 -6.46 -0.27
CA THR A 229 5.53 -6.14 1.15
C THR A 229 6.89 -6.58 1.67
N GLN A 230 7.57 -7.50 0.97
CA GLN A 230 8.85 -8.06 1.38
C GLN A 230 10.01 -7.34 0.70
N TYR A 231 10.89 -6.76 1.50
CA TYR A 231 12.20 -6.31 1.03
C TYR A 231 13.11 -7.48 0.70
N TYR A 232 14.02 -7.25 -0.22
CA TYR A 232 15.03 -8.23 -0.60
C TYR A 232 16.47 -7.74 -0.38
N PHE A 233 16.65 -6.45 -0.08
CA PHE A 233 17.91 -5.84 0.32
C PHE A 233 17.66 -4.65 1.25
#